data_AF-A0A091C132-F1
#
_entry.id   AF-A0A091C132-F1
#
_cell.length_a   1.000
_cell.length_b   1.000
_cell.length_c   1.000
_cell.angle_alpha   90.00
_cell.angle_beta   90.00
_cell.angle_gamma   90.00
#
_symmetry.space_group_name_H-M   'P 1'
#
loop_
_entity.id
_entity.type
_entity.pdbx_description
1 polymer ?
#
loop_
_entity_poly.entity_id
_entity_poly.type
_entity_poly.pdbx_seq_one_letter_code
_entity_poly.pdbx_strand_id
1 'polypeptide(L)'
;MFYRHALKPKELALVIPNVNECLFALHTKLTARDYEVIVYKYGEEYFVLDDVRIFKQIHGMEQESQGDEEEILPYVEEAFEDNCYTVVEEELVKLELNTLSIISNNCSVQVRYYEFTDFL
;
A
#
# COMPACT_ATOMS: atom_id res chain seq x y z
N MET A 1 10.95 1.98 -11.85
CA MET A 1 12.09 1.64 -10.95
C MET A 1 11.92 2.36 -9.62
N PHE A 2 11.54 1.65 -8.56
CA PHE A 2 11.20 2.26 -7.27
C PHE A 2 11.87 1.60 -6.05
N TYR A 3 12.00 2.42 -5.02
CA TYR A 3 12.95 2.41 -3.93
C TYR A 3 12.28 2.01 -2.61
N ARG A 4 12.71 0.89 -2.01
CA ARG A 4 12.26 0.46 -0.67
C ARG A 4 12.77 1.43 0.40
N HIS A 5 12.00 2.46 0.72
CA HIS A 5 12.11 3.06 2.06
C HIS A 5 11.24 2.25 3.02
N ALA A 6 11.80 1.87 4.16
CA ALA A 6 11.01 1.47 5.31
C ALA A 6 10.30 2.73 5.83
N LEU A 7 9.27 3.19 5.12
CA LEU A 7 8.48 4.33 5.53
C LEU A 7 7.71 3.95 6.77
N LYS A 8 7.76 4.78 7.79
CA LYS A 8 6.77 4.73 8.86
C LYS A 8 5.44 5.23 8.31
N PRO A 9 4.30 4.82 8.88
CA PRO A 9 2.99 5.31 8.43
C PRO A 9 2.91 6.85 8.38
N LYS A 10 3.59 7.55 9.30
CA LYS A 10 3.68 9.01 9.33
C LYS A 10 4.42 9.60 8.13
N GLU A 11 5.48 8.93 7.68
CA GLU A 11 6.26 9.36 6.53
C GLU A 11 5.47 9.10 5.24
N LEU A 12 4.80 7.95 5.15
CA LEU A 12 3.91 7.64 4.04
C LEU A 12 2.79 8.68 3.89
N ALA A 13 2.17 9.11 5.00
CA ALA A 13 1.12 10.14 4.98
C ALA A 13 1.59 11.50 4.43
N LEU A 14 2.89 11.78 4.45
CA LEU A 14 3.49 12.98 3.85
C LEU A 14 3.81 12.80 2.36
N VAL A 15 4.08 11.55 1.94
CA VAL A 15 4.47 11.22 0.56
C VAL A 15 3.26 11.07 -0.35
N ILE A 16 2.26 10.27 0.06
CA ILE A 16 1.13 9.88 -0.80
C ILE A 16 0.36 11.05 -1.45
N PRO A 17 0.18 12.23 -0.83
CA PRO A 17 -0.57 13.32 -1.49
C PRO A 17 0.19 13.94 -2.65
N ASN A 18 1.51 13.75 -2.73
CA ASN A 18 2.39 14.40 -3.70
C ASN A 18 2.78 13.50 -4.88
N VAL A 19 2.22 12.29 -4.94
CA VAL A 19 2.58 11.25 -5.90
C VAL A 19 1.38 10.96 -6.77
N ASN A 20 1.53 10.87 -8.10
CA ASN A 20 0.40 10.64 -8.99
C ASN A 20 -0.16 9.22 -8.86
N GLU A 21 0.72 8.22 -8.88
CA GLU A 21 0.35 6.82 -8.88
C GLU A 21 1.25 6.01 -7.94
N CYS A 22 0.64 5.24 -7.05
CA CYS A 22 1.38 4.37 -6.14
C CYS A 22 0.52 3.23 -5.60
N LEU A 23 1.20 2.20 -5.08
CA LEU A 23 0.61 1.15 -4.28
C LEU A 23 1.34 1.09 -2.93
N PHE A 24 0.59 0.92 -1.86
CA PHE A 24 1.18 0.60 -0.56
C PHE A 24 0.42 -0.49 0.17
N ALA A 25 1.17 -1.35 0.83
CA ALA A 25 0.65 -2.37 1.74
C ALA A 25 1.07 -2.04 3.17
N LEU A 26 0.11 -2.11 4.09
CA LEU A 26 0.32 -1.92 5.51
C LEU A 26 0.05 -3.24 6.20
N HIS A 27 0.99 -3.71 7.00
CA HIS A 27 0.82 -4.92 7.79
C HIS A 27 1.22 -4.66 9.24
N THR A 28 0.37 -5.03 10.20
CA THR A 28 0.74 -5.04 11.61
C THR A 28 0.03 -6.14 12.37
N LYS A 29 0.70 -6.65 13.41
CA LYS A 29 0.13 -7.62 14.32
C LYS A 29 -0.48 -6.91 15.52
N LEU A 30 -1.80 -6.81 15.53
CA LEU A 30 -2.54 -6.31 16.70
C LEU A 30 -2.73 -7.45 17.70
N THR A 31 -3.07 -7.10 18.95
CA THR A 31 -3.21 -8.09 20.04
C THR A 31 -4.20 -9.22 19.73
N ALA A 32 -5.25 -8.94 18.94
CA ALA A 32 -6.32 -9.90 18.66
C ALA A 32 -6.34 -10.45 17.23
N ARG A 33 -5.66 -9.78 16.28
CA ARG A 33 -5.69 -10.15 14.85
C ARG A 33 -4.49 -9.56 14.11
N ASP A 34 -4.13 -10.22 13.02
CA ASP A 34 -3.28 -9.58 12.01
C ASP A 34 -4.14 -8.56 11.25
N TYR A 35 -3.56 -7.39 11.00
CA TYR A 35 -4.16 -6.32 10.22
C TYR A 35 -3.34 -6.12 8.97
N GLU A 36 -4.01 -6.20 7.83
CA GLU A 36 -3.40 -5.99 6.53
C GLU A 36 -4.35 -5.23 5.61
N VAL A 37 -3.80 -4.26 4.89
CA VAL A 37 -4.54 -3.50 3.89
C VAL A 37 -3.60 -3.14 2.75
N ILE A 38 -4.10 -3.21 1.52
CA ILE A 38 -3.40 -2.76 0.32
C ILE A 38 -4.22 -1.63 -0.29
N VAL A 39 -3.55 -0.53 -0.59
CA VAL A 39 -4.16 0.66 -1.19
C VAL A 39 -3.41 1.01 -2.45
N TYR A 40 -4.16 1.19 -3.52
CA TYR A 40 -3.68 1.77 -4.77
C TYR A 40 -4.19 3.20 -4.91
N LYS A 41 -3.35 4.11 -5.38
CA LYS A 41 -3.67 5.50 -5.65
C LYS A 41 -3.43 5.77 -7.13
N TYR A 42 -4.39 6.44 -7.77
CA TYR A 42 -4.24 6.94 -9.14
C TYR A 42 -4.88 8.34 -9.25
N GLY A 43 -4.08 9.34 -9.61
CA GLY A 43 -4.54 10.73 -9.60
C GLY A 43 -4.99 11.13 -8.19
N GLU A 44 -6.23 11.57 -8.02
CA GLU A 44 -6.79 11.95 -6.71
C GLU A 44 -7.55 10.81 -6.02
N GLU A 45 -7.68 9.65 -6.67
CA GLU A 45 -8.50 8.55 -6.19
C GLU A 45 -7.67 7.51 -5.42
N TYR A 46 -8.28 6.96 -4.37
CA TYR A 46 -7.70 5.91 -3.53
C TYR A 46 -8.60 4.68 -3.54
N PHE A 47 -7.99 3.52 -3.72
CA PHE A 47 -8.67 2.23 -3.86
C PHE A 47 -8.10 1.25 -2.85
N VAL A 48 -8.91 0.81 -1.89
CA VAL A 48 -8.57 -0.32 -1.03
C VAL A 48 -8.81 -1.59 -1.85
N LEU A 49 -7.75 -2.36 -2.08
CA LEU A 49 -7.81 -3.60 -2.84
C LEU A 49 -8.16 -4.77 -1.90
N ASP A 50 -9.16 -5.57 -2.30
CA ASP A 50 -9.64 -6.75 -1.58
C ASP A 50 -9.54 -7.99 -2.48
N ASP A 51 -8.32 -8.25 -2.96
CA ASP A 51 -8.03 -9.39 -3.83
C ASP A 51 -6.93 -10.28 -3.25
N VAL A 52 -7.27 -11.55 -2.96
CA VAL A 52 -6.31 -12.53 -2.42
C VAL A 52 -5.07 -12.70 -3.29
N ARG A 53 -5.15 -12.49 -4.61
CA ARG A 53 -4.02 -12.61 -5.53
C ARG A 53 -2.97 -11.53 -5.26
N ILE A 54 -3.40 -10.28 -5.06
CA ILE A 54 -2.46 -9.20 -4.80
C ILE A 54 -1.81 -9.33 -3.42
N PHE A 55 -2.54 -9.76 -2.39
CA PHE A 55 -1.94 -10.08 -1.08
C PHE A 55 -0.85 -11.16 -1.21
N LYS A 56 -1.14 -12.24 -1.95
CA LYS A 56 -0.15 -13.31 -2.19
C LYS A 56 1.07 -12.80 -2.93
N GLN A 57 0.89 -11.95 -3.94
CA GLN A 57 2.00 -11.37 -4.68
C GLN A 57 2.88 -10.51 -3.77
N ILE A 58 2.29 -9.59 -3.00
CA ILE A 58 3.01 -8.73 -2.06
C ILE A 58 3.78 -9.55 -1.02
N HIS A 59 3.20 -10.67 -0.53
CA HIS A 59 3.90 -11.59 0.36
C HIS A 59 5.00 -12.42 -0.33
N GLY A 60 4.83 -12.76 -1.62
CA GLY A 60 5.88 -13.43 -2.40
C GLY A 60 7.13 -12.57 -2.52
N MET A 61 6.93 -11.26 -2.67
CA MET A 61 7.97 -10.25 -2.83
C MET A 61 8.62 -9.83 -1.49
N GLU A 62 8.36 -10.53 -0.37
CA GLU A 62 8.87 -10.10 0.94
C GLU A 62 10.40 -10.04 1.01
N GLN A 63 11.07 -10.93 0.30
CA GLN A 63 12.52 -11.08 0.30
C GLN A 63 13.22 -10.26 -0.79
N GLU A 64 12.46 -9.63 -1.67
CA GLU A 64 13.02 -8.89 -2.79
C GLU A 64 13.54 -7.52 -2.31
N SER A 65 14.72 -7.17 -2.82
CA SER A 65 15.37 -5.90 -2.51
C SER A 65 14.78 -4.74 -3.33
N GLN A 66 14.15 -5.05 -4.47
CA GLN A 66 13.51 -4.13 -5.39
C GLN A 66 12.19 -4.77 -5.85
N GLY A 67 11.10 -4.00 -5.85
CA GLY A 67 9.86 -4.45 -6.48
C GLY A 67 9.93 -4.23 -7.98
N ASP A 68 9.37 -5.17 -8.73
CA ASP A 68 9.13 -5.03 -10.16
C ASP A 68 7.67 -4.61 -10.41
N GLU A 69 7.51 -3.57 -11.21
CA GLU A 69 6.21 -3.04 -11.61
C GLU A 69 5.43 -4.07 -12.44
N GLU A 70 6.14 -4.77 -13.33
CA GLU A 70 5.61 -5.86 -14.17
C GLU A 70 5.11 -7.05 -13.32
N GLU A 71 5.53 -7.14 -12.06
CA GLU A 71 5.09 -8.17 -11.14
C GLU A 71 3.90 -7.77 -10.27
N ILE A 72 3.55 -6.48 -10.18
CA ILE A 72 2.45 -5.99 -9.32
C ILE A 72 1.27 -5.48 -10.13
N LEU A 73 1.50 -4.67 -11.17
CA LEU A 73 0.44 -4.02 -11.93
C LEU A 73 -0.58 -5.02 -12.51
N PRO A 74 -0.19 -6.19 -13.07
CA PRO A 74 -1.18 -7.14 -13.57
C PRO A 74 -2.20 -7.56 -12.51
N TYR A 75 -1.79 -7.67 -11.24
CA TYR A 75 -2.70 -8.03 -10.15
C TYR A 75 -3.57 -6.87 -9.68
N VAL A 76 -3.10 -5.63 -9.84
CA VAL A 76 -3.92 -4.44 -9.62
C VAL A 76 -5.00 -4.35 -10.70
N GLU A 77 -4.62 -4.53 -11.97
CA GLU A 77 -5.54 -4.55 -13.11
C GLU A 77 -6.60 -5.65 -12.97
N GLU A 78 -6.19 -6.88 -12.63
CA GLU A 78 -7.11 -7.98 -12.35
C GLU A 78 -8.10 -7.65 -11.21
N ALA A 79 -7.65 -6.98 -10.14
CA ALA A 79 -8.52 -6.56 -9.05
C ALA A 79 -9.54 -5.50 -9.51
N PHE A 80 -9.17 -4.60 -10.43
CA PHE A 80 -10.10 -3.65 -11.03
C PHE A 80 -11.10 -4.33 -11.97
N GLU A 81 -10.64 -5.23 -12.84
CA GLU A 81 -11.50 -5.99 -13.77
C GLU A 81 -12.56 -6.80 -13.01
N ASP A 82 -12.17 -7.44 -11.92
CA ASP A 82 -13.04 -8.26 -11.08
C ASP A 82 -13.82 -7.45 -10.02
N ASN A 83 -13.65 -6.12 -9.97
CA ASN A 83 -14.26 -5.22 -8.99
C ASN A 83 -13.93 -5.56 -7.52
N CYS A 84 -12.75 -6.12 -7.28
CA CYS A 84 -12.20 -6.45 -5.98
C CYS A 84 -11.58 -5.21 -5.29
N TYR A 85 -12.31 -4.11 -5.25
CA TYR A 85 -11.82 -2.87 -4.63
C TYR A 85 -12.95 -2.03 -4.02
N THR A 86 -12.58 -1.12 -3.14
CA THR A 86 -13.46 -0.07 -2.60
C THR A 86 -12.78 1.28 -2.74
N VAL A 87 -13.47 2.25 -3.35
CA VAL A 87 -13.02 3.63 -3.41
C VAL A 87 -13.14 4.27 -2.03
N VAL A 88 -12.09 4.96 -1.59
CA VAL A 88 -12.04 5.63 -0.28
C VAL A 88 -11.57 7.07 -0.42
N GLU A 89 -12.02 7.92 0.51
CA GLU A 89 -11.58 9.31 0.59
C GLU A 89 -10.13 9.40 1.12
N GLU A 90 -9.37 10.38 0.63
CA GLU A 90 -7.98 10.62 1.08
C GLU A 90 -7.90 10.83 2.60
N GLU A 91 -8.89 11.52 3.17
CA GLU A 91 -9.00 11.79 4.60
C GLU A 91 -9.05 10.51 5.44
N LEU A 92 -9.71 9.47 4.93
CA LEU A 92 -9.76 8.16 5.61
C LEU A 92 -8.40 7.47 5.56
N VAL A 93 -7.70 7.54 4.43
CA VAL A 93 -6.34 7.02 4.28
C VAL A 93 -5.39 7.75 5.24
N LYS A 94 -5.48 9.09 5.32
CA LYS A 94 -4.68 9.90 6.26
C LYS A 94 -5.00 9.55 7.71
N LEU A 95 -6.27 9.38 8.07
CA LEU A 95 -6.70 9.00 9.42
C LEU A 95 -6.12 7.63 9.82
N GLU A 96 -6.17 6.66 8.91
CA GLU A 96 -5.64 5.32 9.10
C GLU A 96 -4.12 5.36 9.33
N LEU A 97 -3.37 6.04 8.46
CA LEU A 97 -1.91 6.19 8.59
C LEU A 97 -1.50 6.92 9.87
N ASN A 98 -2.26 7.93 10.29
CA ASN A 98 -2.03 8.61 11.57
C ASN A 98 -2.30 7.68 12.76
N THR A 99 -3.34 6.86 12.68
CA THR A 99 -3.68 5.88 13.73
C THR A 99 -2.59 4.82 13.86
N LEU A 100 -2.15 4.25 12.73
CA LEU A 100 -1.05 3.30 12.69
C LEU A 100 0.28 3.92 13.14
N SER A 101 0.51 5.21 12.88
CA SER A 101 1.67 5.93 13.41
C SER A 101 1.70 5.95 14.94
N ILE A 102 0.55 6.16 15.59
CA ILE A 102 0.44 6.16 17.06
C ILE A 102 0.67 4.75 17.60
N ILE A 103 0.06 3.73 16.97
CA ILE A 103 0.20 2.33 17.36
C ILE A 103 1.64 1.83 17.14
N SER A 104 2.34 2.36 16.13
CA SER A 104 3.73 1.97 15.82
C SER A 104 4.72 2.20 16.96
N ASN A 105 4.34 2.97 17.99
CA ASN A 105 5.10 3.13 19.22
C ASN A 105 5.14 1.85 20.09
N ASN A 106 4.13 0.97 19.97
CA ASN A 106 3.96 -0.22 20.78
C ASN A 106 3.96 -1.53 19.96
N CYS A 107 3.70 -1.46 18.66
CA CYS A 107 3.69 -2.61 17.75
C CYS A 107 4.46 -2.28 16.47
N SER A 108 5.10 -3.27 15.86
CA SER A 108 5.74 -3.05 14.56
C SER A 108 4.68 -2.91 13.47
N VAL A 109 4.72 -1.80 12.73
CA VAL A 109 3.94 -1.61 11.49
C VAL A 109 4.91 -1.69 10.33
N GLN A 110 4.69 -2.67 9.46
CA GLN A 110 5.41 -2.83 8.21
C GLN A 110 4.69 -2.07 7.12
N VAL A 111 5.43 -1.31 6.34
CA VAL A 111 4.93 -0.58 5.19
C VAL A 111 5.74 -1.01 3.98
N ARG A 112 5.04 -1.41 2.92
CA ARG A 112 5.59 -1.59 1.58
C ARG A 112 5.01 -0.50 0.71
N TYR A 113 5.86 0.20 -0.02
CA TYR A 113 5.49 1.33 -0.85
C TYR A 113 6.13 1.16 -2.22
N TYR A 114 5.31 1.31 -3.26
CA TYR A 114 5.65 1.20 -4.66
C TYR A 114 5.12 2.46 -5.35
N GLU A 115 6.01 3.28 -5.88
CA GLU A 115 5.64 4.44 -6.70
C GLU A 115 5.79 4.07 -8.17
N PHE A 116 4.76 4.37 -8.94
CA PHE A 116 4.77 4.17 -10.38
C PHE A 116 5.09 5.52 -11.02
N THR A 117 6.26 5.58 -11.65
CA THR A 117 6.74 6.79 -12.32
C THR A 117 6.83 6.47 -13.81
N ASP A 118 6.08 7.20 -14.62
CA ASP A 118 6.28 7.22 -16.07
C ASP A 118 7.68 7.78 -16.37
N PHE A 119 8.68 6.91 -16.49
CA PHE A 119 9.94 7.30 -17.12
C PHE A 119 9.70 7.40 -18.62
N LEU A 120 9.37 8.61 -19.08
CA LEU A 120 9.52 9.03 -20.49
C LEU A 120 11.00 9.18 -20.86
#